data_AF-G0IXN6-F1
#
_entry.id   AF-G0IXN6-F1
#
_cell.length_a   1.000
_cell.length_b   1.000
_cell.length_c   1.000
_cell.angle_alpha   90.00
_cell.angle_beta   90.00
_cell.angle_gamma   90.00
#
_symmetry.space_group_name_H-M   'P 1'
#
loop_
_entity.id
_entity.type
_entity.pdbx_description
1 polymer ?
#
loop_
_entity_poly.entity_id
_entity_poly.type
_entity_poly.pdbx_seq_one_letter_code
_entity_poly.pdbx_strand_id
1 'polypeptide(L)'
;MNCKKLALVLLLPAMLLSTAALKAQVKKVKHVVLLGLDGLGAYAIPQGEMPNLKRIMESGSYSLKARTVLPSSSAVNWASMLMGSGPTAHGYTEWGSKTPEIPPAKIGNYGIYPSIFGLIREQMPQAKTAAIYSWGGIEYLLEKDGIDVVMHGDDDEICTEKASELIIKEKPNFVFIHLSEPDGVGHGIGHDTPEYYAELKNVDHRIGRIYDAIEEAGIADETIFMLSSDHGGTGKGHGGKSLEEIYIPWIIEGRGIKKNHEISDLIMTYDTAATIAWIFGLEMPQVWRGKPVLESIK
;
A
#
# COMPACT_ATOMS: atom_id res chain seq x y z
N MET A 1 -4.47 -50.04 61.36
CA MET A 1 -5.04 -49.66 60.05
C MET A 1 -4.78 -48.17 59.82
N ASN A 2 -3.73 -47.84 59.06
CA ASN A 2 -3.29 -46.46 58.80
C ASN A 2 -3.79 -46.02 57.42
N CYS A 3 -4.72 -45.07 57.38
CA CYS A 3 -5.26 -44.52 56.14
C CYS A 3 -4.43 -43.27 55.76
N LYS A 4 -3.50 -43.42 54.82
CA LYS A 4 -2.71 -42.31 54.26
C LYS A 4 -3.60 -41.51 53.29
N LYS A 5 -3.82 -40.23 53.58
CA LYS A 5 -4.41 -39.26 52.64
C LYS A 5 -3.43 -39.02 51.49
N LEU A 6 -3.82 -39.38 50.28
CA LEU A 6 -3.12 -39.02 49.05
C LEU A 6 -3.51 -37.57 48.68
N ALA A 7 -2.57 -36.64 48.78
CA ALA A 7 -2.74 -35.29 48.26
C ALA A 7 -2.49 -35.32 46.74
N LEU A 8 -3.56 -35.15 45.96
CA LEU A 8 -3.50 -35.00 44.51
C LEU A 8 -3.09 -33.56 44.21
N VAL A 9 -1.80 -33.33 43.94
CA VAL A 9 -1.31 -32.04 43.44
C VAL A 9 -1.65 -31.97 41.95
N LEU A 10 -2.69 -31.21 41.62
CA LEU A 10 -3.03 -30.82 40.24
C LEU A 10 -1.94 -29.88 39.71
N LEU A 11 -1.02 -30.42 38.90
CA LEU A 11 -0.14 -29.64 38.04
C LEU A 11 -0.99 -29.01 36.93
N LEU A 12 -1.37 -27.74 37.11
CA LEU A 12 -1.86 -26.89 36.02
C LEU A 12 -0.76 -26.78 34.95
N PRO A 13 -1.01 -27.11 33.68
CA PRO A 13 -0.08 -26.76 32.62
C PRO A 13 -0.12 -25.24 32.48
N ALA A 14 0.98 -24.58 32.85
CA ALA A 14 1.21 -23.20 32.49
C ALA A 14 1.25 -23.13 30.96
N MET A 15 0.13 -22.74 30.34
CA MET A 15 0.13 -22.27 28.96
C MET A 15 1.01 -21.02 28.93
N LEU A 16 2.27 -21.22 28.58
CA LEU A 16 3.12 -20.17 28.05
C LEU A 16 2.43 -19.68 26.77
N LEU A 17 1.63 -18.63 26.90
CA LEU A 17 1.28 -17.76 25.79
C LEU A 17 2.62 -17.26 25.24
N SER A 18 3.14 -17.95 24.22
CA SER A 18 4.23 -17.41 23.43
C SER A 18 3.65 -16.20 22.73
N THR A 19 3.85 -15.02 23.30
CA THR A 19 3.82 -13.79 22.53
C THR A 19 4.96 -13.92 21.53
N ALA A 20 4.70 -14.57 20.41
CA ALA A 20 5.56 -14.47 19.25
C ALA A 20 5.53 -12.98 18.91
N ALA A 21 6.52 -12.25 19.41
CA ALA A 21 6.75 -10.90 18.94
C ALA A 21 6.93 -11.05 17.43
N LEU A 22 5.95 -10.57 16.68
CA LEU A 22 6.00 -10.50 15.23
C LEU A 22 7.28 -9.74 14.89
N LYS A 23 8.30 -10.49 14.50
CA LYS A 23 9.54 -9.88 14.02
C LYS A 23 9.25 -9.49 12.59
N ALA A 24 9.33 -8.18 12.30
CA ALA A 24 9.47 -7.69 10.94
C ALA A 24 10.44 -8.60 10.18
N GLN A 25 9.98 -9.21 9.09
CA GLN A 25 10.74 -10.28 8.43
C GLN A 25 11.96 -9.70 7.71
N VAL A 26 11.92 -8.41 7.37
CA VAL A 26 13.09 -7.62 7.02
C VAL A 26 13.69 -6.99 8.28
N LYS A 27 14.84 -7.49 8.72
CA LYS A 27 15.50 -7.04 9.96
C LYS A 27 15.69 -5.51 9.96
N LYS A 28 15.25 -4.87 11.05
CA LYS A 28 15.35 -3.43 11.37
C LYS A 28 14.41 -2.49 10.61
N VAL A 29 13.52 -3.01 9.75
CA VAL A 29 12.46 -2.17 9.18
C VAL A 29 11.43 -1.86 10.27
N LYS A 30 11.10 -0.57 10.41
CA LYS A 30 10.08 -0.05 11.33
C LYS A 30 9.01 0.75 10.62
N HIS A 31 9.32 1.24 9.42
CA HIS A 31 8.48 2.16 8.66
C HIS A 31 8.23 1.63 7.25
N VAL A 32 7.01 1.78 6.77
CA VAL A 32 6.63 1.60 5.37
C VAL A 32 5.91 2.85 4.91
N VAL A 33 6.40 3.45 3.83
CA VAL A 33 5.74 4.57 3.14
C VAL A 33 5.23 4.02 1.81
N LEU A 34 3.92 3.98 1.62
CA LEU A 34 3.28 3.60 0.36
C LEU A 34 2.74 4.85 -0.33
N LEU A 35 3.33 5.20 -1.48
CA LEU A 35 2.85 6.28 -2.34
C LEU A 35 2.06 5.70 -3.52
N GLY A 36 0.77 6.01 -3.58
CA GLY A 36 -0.13 5.75 -4.69
C GLY A 36 -0.26 6.97 -5.59
N LEU A 37 -0.09 6.79 -6.90
CA LEU A 37 -0.26 7.82 -7.91
C LEU A 37 -1.38 7.40 -8.87
N ASP A 38 -2.52 8.07 -8.80
CA ASP A 38 -3.72 7.72 -9.58
C ASP A 38 -3.45 7.81 -11.08
N GLY A 39 -3.88 6.79 -11.82
CA GLY A 39 -3.79 6.74 -13.29
C GLY A 39 -2.37 6.71 -13.87
N LEU A 40 -1.33 6.52 -13.06
CA LEU A 40 0.04 6.35 -13.55
C LEU A 40 0.24 5.00 -14.26
N GLY A 41 -0.06 4.96 -15.56
CA GLY A 41 0.20 3.79 -16.40
C GLY A 41 1.70 3.49 -16.57
N ALA A 42 2.08 2.22 -16.50
CA ALA A 42 3.48 1.80 -16.55
C ALA A 42 4.19 2.15 -17.87
N TYR A 43 3.44 2.27 -18.96
CA TYR A 43 3.95 2.66 -20.28
C TYR A 43 4.61 4.06 -20.27
N ALA A 44 4.22 4.91 -19.30
CA ALA A 44 4.66 6.28 -19.24
C ALA A 44 6.07 6.43 -18.62
N ILE A 45 6.47 5.51 -17.72
CA ILE A 45 7.74 5.63 -16.98
C ILE A 45 8.99 5.67 -17.89
N PRO A 46 9.13 4.82 -18.92
CA PRO A 46 10.29 4.88 -19.81
C PRO A 46 10.43 6.24 -20.52
N GLN A 47 9.30 6.84 -20.92
CA GLN A 47 9.25 8.07 -21.71
C GLN A 47 9.22 9.34 -20.84
N GLY A 48 8.73 9.25 -19.60
CA GLY A 48 8.59 10.37 -18.68
C GLY A 48 9.93 10.90 -18.14
N GLU A 49 9.99 12.21 -17.95
CA GLU A 49 11.10 12.88 -17.27
C GLU A 49 10.90 12.79 -15.75
N MET A 50 11.25 11.63 -15.20
CA MET A 50 11.04 11.28 -13.78
C MET A 50 12.36 10.84 -13.11
N PRO A 51 13.34 11.74 -12.92
CA PRO A 51 14.65 11.38 -12.39
C PRO A 51 14.63 10.85 -10.96
N ASN A 52 13.75 11.35 -10.08
CA ASN A 52 13.66 10.84 -8.72
C ASN A 52 13.13 9.42 -8.69
N LEU A 53 12.06 9.15 -9.44
CA LEU A 53 11.49 7.82 -9.57
C LEU A 53 12.50 6.83 -10.16
N LYS A 54 13.19 7.22 -11.24
CA LYS A 54 14.20 6.38 -11.90
C LYS A 54 15.36 6.05 -10.95
N ARG A 55 15.82 7.02 -10.14
CA ARG A 55 16.82 6.78 -9.10
C ARG A 55 16.33 5.77 -8.05
N ILE A 56 15.08 5.89 -7.60
CA ILE A 56 14.48 4.96 -6.64
C ILE A 56 14.43 3.54 -7.24
N MET A 57 14.00 3.40 -8.50
CA MET A 57 13.98 2.12 -9.23
C MET A 57 15.38 1.50 -9.33
N GLU A 58 16.41 2.28 -9.66
CA GLU A 58 17.81 1.81 -9.72
C GLU A 58 18.33 1.37 -8.35
N SER A 59 17.92 2.05 -7.27
CA SER A 59 18.32 1.67 -5.91
C SER A 59 17.51 0.52 -5.32
N GLY A 60 16.38 0.16 -5.93
CA GLY A 60 15.43 -0.82 -5.42
C GLY A 60 15.11 -1.95 -6.39
N SER A 61 13.93 -2.53 -6.23
CA SER A 61 13.34 -3.51 -7.14
C SER A 61 12.05 -2.97 -7.72
N TYR A 62 11.72 -3.35 -8.95
CA TYR A 62 10.52 -2.84 -9.60
C TYR A 62 9.92 -3.81 -10.61
N SER A 63 8.64 -3.64 -10.92
CA SER A 63 8.00 -4.19 -12.11
C SER A 63 7.18 -3.11 -12.80
N LEU A 64 7.30 -3.02 -14.12
CA LEU A 64 6.41 -2.22 -14.98
C LEU A 64 5.31 -3.09 -15.61
N LYS A 65 5.12 -4.31 -15.09
CA LYS A 65 4.12 -5.30 -15.55
C LYS A 65 3.25 -5.79 -14.40
N ALA A 66 3.31 -5.14 -13.24
CA ALA A 66 2.34 -5.37 -12.18
C ALA A 66 0.94 -5.03 -12.72
N ARG A 67 -0.07 -5.75 -12.23
CA ARG A 67 -1.41 -5.74 -12.81
C ARG A 67 -2.45 -5.25 -11.84
N THR A 68 -3.37 -4.45 -12.36
CA THR A 68 -4.66 -4.17 -11.72
C THR A 68 -5.51 -5.43 -11.57
N VAL A 69 -6.54 -5.34 -10.73
CA VAL A 69 -7.74 -6.18 -10.85
C VAL A 69 -8.71 -5.55 -11.87
N LEU A 70 -9.71 -6.32 -12.30
CA LEU A 70 -10.75 -5.81 -13.19
C LEU A 70 -12.03 -5.44 -12.41
N PRO A 71 -12.72 -4.35 -12.78
CA PRO A 71 -12.30 -3.35 -13.78
C PRO A 71 -11.09 -2.53 -13.30
N SER A 72 -10.28 -2.01 -14.22
CA SER A 72 -9.12 -1.12 -13.95
C SER A 72 -9.58 0.29 -13.54
N SER A 73 -10.40 0.36 -12.49
CA SER A 73 -11.01 1.58 -11.95
C SER A 73 -10.51 1.86 -10.54
N SER A 74 -10.54 3.13 -10.14
CA SER A 74 -9.84 3.60 -8.94
C SER A 74 -10.36 3.00 -7.65
N ALA A 75 -11.67 3.10 -7.36
CA ALA A 75 -12.23 2.54 -6.13
C ALA A 75 -11.96 1.03 -5.98
N VAL A 76 -12.06 0.28 -7.09
CA VAL A 76 -11.82 -1.17 -7.11
C VAL A 76 -10.35 -1.50 -6.83
N ASN A 77 -9.42 -0.80 -7.48
CA ASN A 77 -7.99 -1.10 -7.38
C ASN A 77 -7.35 -0.54 -6.10
N TRP A 78 -7.74 0.64 -5.62
CA TRP A 78 -7.34 1.14 -4.31
C TRP A 78 -7.83 0.21 -3.19
N ALA A 79 -9.10 -0.24 -3.26
CA ALA A 79 -9.62 -1.24 -2.34
C ALA A 79 -8.79 -2.53 -2.41
N SER A 80 -8.57 -3.08 -3.61
CA SER A 80 -7.79 -4.30 -3.78
C SER A 80 -6.36 -4.18 -3.23
N MET A 81 -5.68 -3.06 -3.52
CA MET A 81 -4.32 -2.78 -3.06
C MET A 81 -4.21 -2.79 -1.55
N LEU A 82 -5.15 -2.14 -0.85
CA LEU A 82 -5.15 -2.02 0.62
C LEU A 82 -5.75 -3.25 1.32
N MET A 83 -6.67 -3.96 0.67
CA MET A 83 -7.44 -5.07 1.24
C MET A 83 -6.89 -6.46 0.91
N GLY A 84 -5.80 -6.55 0.13
CA GLY A 84 -5.11 -7.82 -0.11
C GLY A 84 -5.94 -8.88 -0.86
N SER A 85 -7.03 -8.48 -1.52
CA SER A 85 -7.93 -9.34 -2.28
C SER A 85 -8.57 -8.58 -3.45
N GLY A 86 -9.20 -9.30 -4.38
CA GLY A 86 -9.94 -8.70 -5.49
C GLY A 86 -11.42 -8.36 -5.20
N PRO A 87 -12.12 -7.75 -6.19
CA PRO A 87 -13.46 -7.18 -6.04
C PRO A 87 -14.53 -8.17 -5.60
N THR A 88 -14.42 -9.42 -6.01
CA THR A 88 -15.37 -10.47 -5.60
C THR A 88 -15.29 -10.81 -4.12
N ALA A 89 -14.21 -10.43 -3.43
CA ALA A 89 -14.03 -10.65 -2.00
C ALA A 89 -14.36 -9.40 -1.18
N HIS A 90 -13.81 -8.23 -1.53
CA HIS A 90 -14.06 -6.99 -0.79
C HIS A 90 -15.38 -6.30 -1.14
N GLY A 91 -15.93 -6.59 -2.32
CA GLY A 91 -17.26 -6.21 -2.74
C GLY A 91 -17.41 -4.82 -3.36
N TYR A 92 -16.33 -4.05 -3.48
CA TYR A 92 -16.29 -2.81 -4.26
C TYR A 92 -15.98 -3.18 -5.71
N THR A 93 -16.89 -2.89 -6.63
CA THR A 93 -16.91 -3.43 -8.00
C THR A 93 -17.11 -2.36 -9.07
N GLU A 94 -17.42 -1.13 -8.68
CA GLU A 94 -17.75 -0.04 -9.58
C GLU A 94 -16.81 1.16 -9.40
N TRP A 95 -16.86 2.08 -10.37
CA TRP A 95 -16.17 3.35 -10.24
C TRP A 95 -16.86 4.23 -9.20
N GLY A 96 -16.08 4.84 -8.31
CA GLY A 96 -16.60 5.72 -7.26
C GLY A 96 -17.41 4.99 -6.18
N SER A 97 -17.26 3.66 -6.04
CA SER A 97 -17.91 2.88 -4.97
C SER A 97 -17.67 3.52 -3.60
N LYS A 98 -18.78 3.87 -2.94
CA LYS A 98 -18.79 4.40 -1.55
C LYS A 98 -19.12 3.32 -0.52
N THR A 99 -19.74 2.25 -0.99
CA THR A 99 -20.11 1.06 -0.23
C THR A 99 -19.92 -0.14 -1.16
N PRO A 100 -19.66 -1.35 -0.64
CA PRO A 100 -19.64 -2.54 -1.46
C PRO A 100 -20.96 -2.77 -2.21
N GLU A 101 -20.93 -2.98 -3.52
CA GLU A 101 -22.12 -3.36 -4.30
C GLU A 101 -22.54 -4.81 -4.07
N ILE A 102 -21.58 -5.66 -3.74
CA ILE A 102 -21.84 -7.03 -3.27
C ILE A 102 -21.39 -7.18 -1.81
N PRO A 103 -22.06 -8.02 -1.00
CA PRO A 103 -21.63 -8.25 0.36
C PRO A 103 -20.18 -8.72 0.43
N PRO A 104 -19.32 -8.09 1.25
CA PRO A 104 -17.95 -8.53 1.41
C PRO A 104 -17.93 -9.96 1.98
N ALA A 105 -16.98 -10.78 1.53
CA ALA A 105 -16.84 -12.17 2.00
C ALA A 105 -16.53 -12.26 3.50
N LYS A 106 -16.02 -11.17 4.08
CA LYS A 106 -15.84 -10.97 5.52
C LYS A 106 -15.89 -9.48 5.84
N ILE A 107 -16.49 -9.14 6.98
CA ILE A 107 -16.38 -7.81 7.59
C ILE A 107 -15.35 -7.91 8.72
N GLY A 108 -14.37 -7.01 8.70
CA GLY A 108 -13.33 -6.87 9.73
C GLY A 108 -13.85 -6.14 10.97
N ASN A 109 -12.95 -5.88 11.92
CA ASN A 109 -13.32 -5.21 13.17
C ASN A 109 -13.65 -3.71 13.00
N TYR A 110 -13.36 -3.13 11.84
CA TYR A 110 -13.54 -1.72 11.52
C TYR A 110 -14.60 -1.49 10.42
N GLY A 111 -15.57 -2.40 10.31
CA GLY A 111 -16.83 -2.17 9.57
C GLY A 111 -16.80 -2.44 8.06
N ILE A 112 -15.63 -2.60 7.45
CA ILE A 112 -15.47 -2.97 6.03
C ILE A 112 -14.61 -4.24 5.89
N TYR A 113 -14.29 -4.65 4.67
CA TYR A 113 -13.42 -5.81 4.44
C TYR A 113 -12.01 -5.56 5.02
N PRO A 114 -11.36 -6.55 5.68
CA PRO A 114 -10.08 -6.34 6.36
C PRO A 114 -8.99 -5.77 5.44
N SER A 115 -8.40 -4.65 5.84
CA SER A 115 -7.31 -3.97 5.14
C SER A 115 -6.00 -4.05 5.92
N ILE A 116 -4.90 -3.66 5.27
CA ILE A 116 -3.59 -3.59 5.92
C ILE A 116 -3.60 -2.69 7.16
N PHE A 117 -4.44 -1.65 7.20
CA PHE A 117 -4.59 -0.78 8.37
C PHE A 117 -5.19 -1.54 9.56
N GLY A 118 -6.30 -2.26 9.37
CA GLY A 118 -6.91 -3.07 10.41
C GLY A 118 -5.96 -4.16 10.91
N LEU A 119 -5.23 -4.84 10.02
CA LEU A 119 -4.21 -5.82 10.40
C LEU A 119 -3.11 -5.21 11.28
N ILE A 120 -2.57 -4.04 10.89
CA ILE A 120 -1.56 -3.33 11.69
C ILE A 120 -2.14 -2.96 13.05
N ARG A 121 -3.35 -2.40 13.11
CA ARG A 121 -3.96 -2.01 14.40
C ARG A 121 -4.17 -3.21 15.33
N GLU A 122 -4.66 -4.32 14.80
CA GLU A 122 -4.95 -5.52 15.57
C GLU A 122 -3.69 -6.18 16.15
N GLN A 123 -2.61 -6.23 15.37
CA GLN A 123 -1.41 -7.00 15.71
C GLN A 123 -0.24 -6.14 16.20
N MET A 124 -0.27 -4.85 15.92
CA MET A 124 0.69 -3.84 16.37
C MET A 124 -0.06 -2.62 16.93
N PRO A 125 -0.78 -2.73 18.06
CA PRO A 125 -1.67 -1.67 18.56
C PRO A 125 -0.96 -0.36 18.93
N GLN A 126 0.36 -0.40 19.13
CA GLN A 126 1.21 0.77 19.39
C GLN A 126 1.78 1.41 18.11
N ALA A 127 1.59 0.75 16.95
CA ALA A 127 2.05 1.29 15.68
C ALA A 127 1.25 2.54 15.33
N LYS A 128 1.95 3.55 14.83
CA LYS A 128 1.33 4.76 14.34
C LYS A 128 1.04 4.63 12.85
N THR A 129 -0.21 4.82 12.44
CA THR A 129 -0.63 4.69 11.04
C THR A 129 -1.28 5.95 10.51
N ALA A 130 -1.10 6.20 9.22
CA ALA A 130 -1.70 7.35 8.57
C ALA A 130 -2.17 7.06 7.14
N ALA A 131 -3.23 7.74 6.73
CA ALA A 131 -3.72 7.79 5.35
C ALA A 131 -3.93 9.25 4.95
N ILE A 132 -3.24 9.69 3.90
CA ILE A 132 -3.34 11.05 3.36
C ILE A 132 -3.70 10.92 1.88
N TYR A 133 -4.74 11.61 1.43
CA TYR A 133 -5.24 11.46 0.07
C TYR A 133 -5.84 12.75 -0.47
N SER A 134 -5.70 12.98 -1.77
CA SER A 134 -6.34 14.12 -2.47
C SER A 134 -7.70 13.78 -3.09
N TRP A 135 -7.90 12.53 -3.52
CA TRP A 135 -9.18 12.08 -4.05
C TRP A 135 -10.11 11.59 -2.94
N GLY A 136 -11.25 12.25 -2.75
CA GLY A 136 -12.21 11.94 -1.68
C GLY A 136 -12.82 10.53 -1.73
N GLY A 137 -12.68 9.80 -2.85
CA GLY A 137 -13.13 8.41 -2.95
C GLY A 137 -12.36 7.44 -2.03
N ILE A 138 -11.09 7.74 -1.71
CA ILE A 138 -10.27 6.94 -0.78
C ILE A 138 -10.94 6.83 0.59
N GLU A 139 -11.68 7.86 1.01
CA GLU A 139 -12.38 7.91 2.29
C GLU A 139 -13.23 6.66 2.58
N TYR A 140 -13.85 6.09 1.55
CA TYR A 140 -14.79 4.96 1.65
C TYR A 140 -14.10 3.58 1.66
N LEU A 141 -12.78 3.57 1.45
CA LEU A 141 -11.97 2.35 1.31
C LEU A 141 -11.07 2.13 2.54
N LEU A 142 -11.16 3.02 3.54
CA LEU A 142 -10.34 3.02 4.74
C LEU A 142 -11.10 2.54 5.97
N GLU A 143 -10.46 1.69 6.75
CA GLU A 143 -10.88 1.32 8.11
C GLU A 143 -10.58 2.48 9.09
N LYS A 144 -11.22 3.65 8.92
CA LYS A 144 -10.84 4.91 9.59
C LYS A 144 -10.67 4.82 11.11
N ASP A 145 -11.55 4.11 11.80
CA ASP A 145 -11.49 3.93 13.25
C ASP A 145 -10.25 3.14 13.71
N GLY A 146 -9.55 2.47 12.78
CA GLY A 146 -8.30 1.77 13.00
C GLY A 146 -7.04 2.60 12.69
N ILE A 147 -7.17 3.81 12.14
CA ILE A 147 -6.06 4.65 11.64
C ILE A 147 -5.85 5.86 12.56
N ASP A 148 -4.61 6.17 12.96
CA ASP A 148 -4.35 7.29 13.87
C ASP A 148 -4.55 8.65 13.21
N VAL A 149 -4.15 8.78 11.94
CA VAL A 149 -4.26 10.03 11.17
C VAL A 149 -4.91 9.75 9.83
N VAL A 150 -6.08 10.34 9.58
CA VAL A 150 -6.74 10.33 8.28
C VAL A 150 -6.90 11.77 7.82
N MET A 151 -6.37 12.09 6.65
CA MET A 151 -6.41 13.45 6.10
C MET A 151 -6.80 13.42 4.63
N HIS A 152 -7.85 14.18 4.31
CA HIS A 152 -8.18 14.55 2.93
C HIS A 152 -7.58 15.94 2.67
N GLY A 153 -6.65 16.05 1.72
CA GLY A 153 -6.15 17.33 1.23
C GLY A 153 -6.89 17.77 -0.03
N ASP A 154 -7.00 19.09 -0.24
CA ASP A 154 -7.73 19.64 -1.39
C ASP A 154 -7.01 19.38 -2.73
N ASP A 155 -5.69 19.16 -2.69
CA ASP A 155 -4.86 18.86 -3.86
C ASP A 155 -3.60 18.03 -3.48
N ASP A 156 -2.85 17.64 -4.50
CA ASP A 156 -1.65 16.81 -4.37
C ASP A 156 -0.47 17.53 -3.69
N GLU A 157 -0.39 18.85 -3.80
CA GLU A 157 0.68 19.64 -3.17
C GLU A 157 0.48 19.69 -1.64
N ILE A 158 -0.75 19.97 -1.23
CA ILE A 158 -1.16 19.93 0.18
C ILE A 158 -0.94 18.53 0.76
N CYS A 159 -1.33 17.48 0.03
CA CYS A 159 -1.12 16.10 0.47
C CYS A 159 0.38 15.78 0.62
N THR A 160 1.20 16.20 -0.35
CA THR A 160 2.66 16.00 -0.35
C THR A 160 3.32 16.69 0.84
N GLU A 161 2.99 17.96 1.11
CA GLU A 161 3.55 18.69 2.24
C GLU A 161 3.07 18.13 3.57
N LYS A 162 1.78 17.78 3.69
CA LYS A 162 1.25 17.19 4.93
C LYS A 162 1.84 15.82 5.23
N ALA A 163 2.03 14.99 4.21
CA ALA A 163 2.71 13.71 4.35
C ALA A 163 4.17 13.89 4.77
N SER A 164 4.89 14.81 4.12
CA SER A 164 6.27 15.14 4.46
C SER A 164 6.40 15.63 5.91
N GLU A 165 5.56 16.58 6.33
CA GLU A 165 5.50 17.08 7.70
C GLU A 165 5.24 15.96 8.73
N LEU A 166 4.28 15.08 8.43
CA LEU A 166 3.93 13.95 9.27
C LEU A 166 5.09 12.96 9.40
N ILE A 167 5.75 12.61 8.29
CA ILE A 167 6.90 11.69 8.27
C ILE A 167 8.03 12.25 9.14
N ILE A 168 8.37 13.53 8.98
CA ILE A 168 9.43 14.21 9.73
C ILE A 168 9.15 14.24 11.24
N LYS A 169 7.93 14.66 11.61
CA LYS A 169 7.58 14.92 13.02
C LYS A 169 7.20 13.65 13.78
N GLU A 170 6.47 12.76 13.13
CA GLU A 170 5.75 11.67 13.82
C GLU A 170 6.29 10.28 13.48
N LYS A 171 7.02 10.13 12.37
CA LYS A 171 7.70 8.90 11.96
C LYS A 171 6.76 7.68 12.04
N PRO A 172 5.60 7.71 11.35
CA PRO A 172 4.60 6.65 11.46
C PRO A 172 5.19 5.30 11.02
N ASN A 173 4.71 4.21 11.62
CA ASN A 173 5.08 2.87 11.18
C ASN A 173 4.54 2.58 9.77
N PHE A 174 3.33 3.02 9.45
CA PHE A 174 2.80 2.89 8.10
C PHE A 174 2.09 4.17 7.67
N VAL A 175 2.41 4.67 6.49
CA VAL A 175 1.67 5.76 5.86
C VAL A 175 1.31 5.39 4.43
N PHE A 176 0.03 5.54 4.10
CA PHE A 176 -0.46 5.54 2.73
C PHE A 176 -0.67 6.98 2.28
N ILE A 177 -0.11 7.33 1.13
CA ILE A 177 -0.23 8.65 0.51
C ILE A 177 -0.82 8.42 -0.87
N HIS A 178 -1.93 9.09 -1.18
CA HIS A 178 -2.55 9.06 -2.49
C HIS A 178 -2.48 10.45 -3.12
N LEU A 179 -2.01 10.52 -4.37
CA LEU A 179 -2.02 11.70 -5.22
C LEU A 179 -2.87 11.43 -6.48
N SER A 180 -3.66 12.41 -6.91
CA SER A 180 -4.64 12.30 -8.00
C SER A 180 -4.03 12.48 -9.38
N GLU A 181 -2.85 13.08 -9.48
CA GLU A 181 -2.13 13.21 -10.74
C GLU A 181 -1.20 12.00 -10.98
N PRO A 182 -1.07 11.54 -12.23
CA PRO A 182 -1.48 12.22 -13.48
C PRO A 182 -2.89 11.88 -14.02
N ASP A 183 -3.74 11.17 -13.27
CA ASP A 183 -5.09 10.81 -13.74
C ASP A 183 -5.96 12.03 -14.07
N GLY A 184 -5.87 13.10 -13.27
CA GLY A 184 -6.57 14.37 -13.51
C GLY A 184 -6.31 14.92 -14.92
N VAL A 185 -5.04 14.96 -15.34
CA VAL A 185 -4.66 15.31 -16.72
C VAL A 185 -5.13 14.24 -17.72
N GLY A 186 -5.04 12.96 -17.35
CA GLY A 186 -5.56 11.83 -18.13
C GLY A 186 -7.02 11.99 -18.54
N HIS A 187 -7.90 12.31 -17.58
CA HIS A 187 -9.31 12.60 -17.83
C HIS A 187 -9.53 13.93 -18.58
N GLY A 188 -8.81 14.99 -18.21
CA GLY A 188 -9.00 16.31 -18.77
C GLY A 188 -8.57 16.43 -20.23
N ILE A 189 -7.37 15.93 -20.55
CA ILE A 189 -6.69 16.13 -21.84
C ILE A 189 -6.48 14.79 -22.54
N GLY A 190 -5.97 13.81 -21.81
CA GLY A 190 -5.77 12.45 -22.30
C GLY A 190 -4.56 11.77 -21.65
N HIS A 191 -4.65 10.47 -21.47
CA HIS A 191 -3.52 9.61 -21.14
C HIS A 191 -2.57 9.53 -22.33
N ASP A 192 -1.26 9.42 -22.07
CA ASP A 192 -0.21 9.29 -23.09
C ASP A 192 -0.10 10.51 -24.05
N THR A 193 -0.55 11.70 -23.61
CA THR A 193 -0.38 12.96 -24.36
C THR A 193 0.82 13.78 -23.86
N PRO A 194 1.32 14.77 -24.63
CA PRO A 194 2.39 15.65 -24.17
C PRO A 194 2.11 16.33 -22.83
N GLU A 195 0.86 16.69 -22.55
CA GLU A 195 0.44 17.31 -21.28
C GLU A 195 0.49 16.33 -20.12
N TYR A 196 0.08 15.07 -20.34
CA TYR A 196 0.25 14.00 -19.37
C TYR A 196 1.73 13.82 -19.01
N TYR A 197 2.62 13.77 -20.01
CA TYR A 197 4.07 13.69 -19.78
C TYR A 197 4.67 14.95 -19.13
N ALA A 198 4.08 16.13 -19.35
CA ALA A 198 4.47 17.35 -18.67
C ALA A 198 4.11 17.29 -17.18
N GLU A 199 2.94 16.75 -16.83
CA GLU A 199 2.52 16.57 -15.43
C GLU A 199 3.38 15.54 -14.69
N LEU A 200 3.95 14.54 -15.38
CA LEU A 200 4.88 13.60 -14.76
C LEU A 200 6.11 14.27 -14.12
N LYS A 201 6.48 15.48 -14.57
CA LYS A 201 7.56 16.26 -13.93
C LYS A 201 7.16 16.76 -12.55
N ASN A 202 5.91 17.20 -12.40
CA ASN A 202 5.35 17.64 -11.12
C ASN A 202 5.13 16.43 -10.20
N VAL A 203 4.63 15.32 -10.74
CA VAL A 203 4.53 14.05 -10.03
C VAL A 203 5.91 13.61 -9.52
N ASP A 204 6.95 13.63 -10.35
CA ASP A 204 8.31 13.27 -9.93
C ASP A 204 8.89 14.21 -8.86
N HIS A 205 8.57 15.51 -8.93
CA HIS A 205 8.93 16.46 -7.88
C HIS A 205 8.31 16.07 -6.53
N ARG A 206 7.03 15.72 -6.51
CA ARG A 206 6.31 15.27 -5.29
C ARG A 206 6.87 13.95 -4.75
N ILE A 207 7.23 13.01 -5.63
CA ILE A 207 7.94 11.78 -5.26
C ILE A 207 9.24 12.12 -4.54
N GLY A 208 10.06 13.01 -5.12
CA GLY A 208 11.31 13.48 -4.52
C GLY A 208 11.09 14.09 -3.14
N ARG A 209 10.10 14.99 -2.99
CA ARG A 209 9.78 15.64 -1.72
C ARG A 209 9.42 14.67 -0.60
N ILE A 210 8.58 13.67 -0.89
CA ILE A 210 8.21 12.63 0.09
C ILE A 210 9.42 11.78 0.46
N TYR A 211 10.25 11.42 -0.52
CA TYR A 211 11.46 10.65 -0.27
C TYR A 211 12.47 11.43 0.59
N ASP A 212 12.67 12.71 0.30
CA ASP A 212 13.55 13.60 1.08
C ASP A 212 13.05 13.73 2.53
N ALA A 213 11.73 13.74 2.76
CA ALA A 213 11.17 13.77 4.12
C ALA A 213 11.56 12.54 4.95
N ILE A 214 11.71 11.36 4.33
CA ILE A 214 12.19 10.14 4.98
C ILE A 214 13.66 10.30 5.38
N GLU A 215 14.48 10.91 4.53
CA GLU A 215 15.89 11.20 4.80
C GLU A 215 16.04 12.25 5.92
N GLU A 216 15.29 13.35 5.84
CA GLU A 216 15.25 14.43 6.84
C GLU A 216 14.79 13.92 8.22
N ALA A 217 13.82 13.02 8.25
CA ALA A 217 13.37 12.35 9.46
C ALA A 217 14.45 11.46 10.10
N GLY A 218 15.53 11.14 9.38
CA GLY A 218 16.60 10.26 9.84
C GLY A 218 16.17 8.80 9.98
N ILE A 219 15.16 8.37 9.23
CA ILE A 219 14.59 7.00 9.28
C ILE A 219 14.82 6.20 8.00
N ALA A 220 15.57 6.72 7.02
CA ALA A 220 15.82 6.06 5.74
C ALA A 220 16.33 4.61 5.90
N ASP A 221 17.27 4.35 6.83
CA ASP A 221 17.81 3.01 7.08
C ASP A 221 16.82 2.01 7.72
N GLU A 222 15.69 2.51 8.22
CA GLU A 222 14.62 1.74 8.87
C GLU A 222 13.30 1.78 8.07
N THR A 223 13.31 2.37 6.88
CA THR A 223 12.13 2.57 6.03
C THR A 223 12.19 1.70 4.78
N ILE A 224 11.04 1.15 4.41
CA ILE A 224 10.78 0.66 3.06
C ILE A 224 9.88 1.69 2.37
N PHE A 225 10.32 2.20 1.23
CA PHE A 225 9.52 3.04 0.36
C PHE A 225 8.89 2.16 -0.72
N MET A 226 7.59 2.29 -0.94
CA MET A 226 6.83 1.62 -1.98
C MET A 226 6.09 2.65 -2.82
N LEU A 227 6.04 2.42 -4.14
CA LEU A 227 5.24 3.21 -5.06
C LEU A 227 4.44 2.29 -5.98
N SER A 228 3.17 2.63 -6.20
CA SER A 228 2.34 1.97 -7.19
C SER A 228 1.24 2.88 -7.73
N SER A 229 0.45 2.36 -8.65
CA SER A 229 -0.74 2.99 -9.22
C SER A 229 -1.91 2.02 -9.10
N ASP A 230 -3.12 2.55 -9.12
CA ASP A 230 -4.36 1.78 -9.19
C ASP A 230 -4.73 1.37 -10.62
N HIS A 231 -4.37 2.17 -11.63
CA HIS A 231 -4.50 1.86 -13.05
C HIS A 231 -3.58 2.72 -13.95
N GLY A 232 -3.61 2.45 -15.25
CA GLY A 232 -3.26 3.43 -16.28
C GLY A 232 -4.50 3.87 -17.05
N GLY A 233 -4.36 4.32 -18.30
CA GLY A 233 -5.52 4.78 -19.07
C GLY A 233 -5.30 4.84 -20.58
N THR A 234 -6.38 5.05 -21.31
CA THR A 234 -6.37 5.26 -22.77
C THR A 234 -7.33 6.37 -23.16
N GLY A 235 -6.94 7.23 -24.10
CA GLY A 235 -7.76 8.40 -24.44
C GLY A 235 -8.00 9.22 -23.17
N LYS A 236 -9.27 9.44 -22.78
CA LYS A 236 -9.65 10.17 -21.56
C LYS A 236 -10.28 9.31 -20.47
N GLY A 237 -10.08 7.99 -20.53
CA GLY A 237 -10.74 7.08 -19.61
C GLY A 237 -9.90 5.84 -19.31
N HIS A 238 -10.45 5.07 -18.36
CA HIS A 238 -9.90 3.82 -17.88
C HIS A 238 -11.06 2.92 -17.42
N GLY A 239 -10.76 1.78 -16.79
CA GLY A 239 -11.76 0.78 -16.36
C GLY A 239 -11.92 -0.42 -17.30
N GLY A 240 -11.24 -0.40 -18.44
CA GLY A 240 -11.21 -1.45 -19.44
C GLY A 240 -10.23 -2.57 -19.12
N LYS A 241 -9.61 -3.10 -20.18
CA LYS A 241 -8.76 -4.29 -20.13
C LYS A 241 -7.55 -4.20 -21.06
N SER A 242 -7.27 -3.01 -21.56
CA SER A 242 -6.06 -2.79 -22.35
C SER A 242 -4.82 -2.94 -21.46
N LEU A 243 -3.65 -3.16 -22.06
CA LEU A 243 -2.43 -3.28 -21.28
C LEU A 243 -1.98 -1.93 -20.72
N GLU A 244 -2.31 -0.84 -21.41
CA GLU A 244 -2.09 0.54 -20.96
C GLU A 244 -2.89 0.86 -19.69
N GLU A 245 -4.08 0.25 -19.53
CA GLU A 245 -4.90 0.39 -18.33
C GLU A 245 -4.51 -0.58 -17.20
N ILE A 246 -4.10 -1.81 -17.56
CA ILE A 246 -3.82 -2.88 -16.58
C ILE A 246 -2.39 -2.81 -16.03
N TYR A 247 -1.40 -2.41 -16.83
CA TYR A 247 -0.02 -2.37 -16.36
C TYR A 247 0.25 -1.10 -15.57
N ILE A 248 0.54 -1.32 -14.30
CA ILE A 248 0.88 -0.31 -13.31
C ILE A 248 2.34 -0.49 -12.87
N PRO A 249 3.02 0.59 -12.45
CA PRO A 249 4.29 0.45 -11.77
C PRO A 249 4.09 -0.20 -10.41
N TRP A 250 5.03 -1.04 -10.01
CA TRP A 250 5.18 -1.51 -8.64
C TRP A 250 6.65 -1.43 -8.28
N ILE A 251 7.00 -0.54 -7.37
CA ILE A 251 8.38 -0.20 -7.03
C ILE A 251 8.53 -0.32 -5.52
N ILE A 252 9.65 -0.89 -5.10
CA ILE A 252 10.01 -1.05 -3.69
C ILE A 252 11.50 -0.75 -3.51
N GLU A 253 11.83 0.03 -2.50
CA GLU A 253 13.20 0.44 -2.16
C GLU A 253 13.38 0.40 -0.64
N GLY A 254 14.61 0.10 -0.22
CA GLY A 254 15.01 0.23 1.17
C GLY A 254 15.87 -0.93 1.64
N ARG A 255 16.09 -0.99 2.96
CA ARG A 255 16.96 -2.00 3.56
C ARG A 255 16.42 -3.41 3.30
N GLY A 256 17.28 -4.29 2.78
CA GLY A 256 16.91 -5.70 2.53
C GLY A 256 16.23 -5.95 1.19
N ILE A 257 15.94 -4.90 0.42
CA ILE A 257 15.44 -5.01 -0.95
C ILE A 257 16.63 -5.19 -1.92
N LYS A 258 16.45 -6.01 -2.95
CA LYS A 258 17.43 -6.15 -4.04
C LYS A 258 17.54 -4.81 -4.78
N LYS A 259 18.75 -4.45 -5.19
CA LYS A 259 19.02 -3.19 -5.89
C LYS A 259 19.11 -3.46 -7.38
N ASN A 260 18.61 -2.52 -8.19
CA ASN A 260 18.60 -2.58 -9.64
C ASN A 260 18.04 -3.92 -10.17
N HIS A 261 16.91 -4.36 -9.60
CA HIS A 261 16.31 -5.67 -9.89
C HIS A 261 14.91 -5.51 -10.50
N GLU A 262 14.76 -5.88 -11.78
CA GLU A 262 13.44 -5.99 -12.40
C GLU A 262 12.79 -7.31 -11.97
N ILE A 263 11.63 -7.22 -11.33
CA ILE A 263 10.85 -8.34 -10.81
C ILE A 263 10.11 -8.99 -11.98
N SER A 264 10.31 -10.30 -12.12
CA SER A 264 9.74 -11.11 -13.20
C SER A 264 8.47 -11.87 -12.81
N ASP A 265 8.26 -12.11 -11.51
CA ASP A 265 7.07 -12.72 -10.96
C ASP A 265 5.81 -11.89 -11.26
N LEU A 266 4.67 -12.57 -11.39
CA LEU A 266 3.38 -11.91 -11.52
C LEU A 266 3.05 -11.18 -10.22
N ILE A 267 2.89 -9.86 -10.32
CA ILE A 267 2.39 -9.00 -9.25
C ILE A 267 0.98 -8.57 -9.62
N MET A 268 0.03 -8.83 -8.73
CA MET A 268 -1.30 -8.24 -8.74
C MET A 268 -1.34 -7.09 -7.72
N THR A 269 -2.14 -6.05 -7.95
CA THR A 269 -2.16 -4.87 -7.06
C THR A 269 -2.38 -5.22 -5.58
N TYR A 270 -3.19 -6.24 -5.30
CA TYR A 270 -3.45 -6.73 -3.95
C TYR A 270 -2.26 -7.42 -3.26
N ASP A 271 -1.18 -7.73 -4.00
CA ASP A 271 0.07 -8.25 -3.43
C ASP A 271 0.82 -7.17 -2.62
N THR A 272 0.45 -5.89 -2.82
CA THR A 272 0.97 -4.75 -2.05
C THR A 272 0.67 -4.89 -0.57
N ALA A 273 -0.60 -5.01 -0.17
CA ALA A 273 -0.96 -5.23 1.24
C ALA A 273 -0.32 -6.50 1.82
N ALA A 274 -0.25 -7.60 1.06
CA ALA A 274 0.40 -8.82 1.49
C ALA A 274 1.92 -8.62 1.73
N THR A 275 2.59 -7.85 0.88
CA THR A 275 4.00 -7.51 1.03
C THR A 275 4.24 -6.66 2.27
N ILE A 276 3.40 -5.66 2.52
CA ILE A 276 3.49 -4.80 3.71
C ILE A 276 3.25 -5.62 4.99
N ALA A 277 2.21 -6.47 5.00
CA ALA A 277 1.95 -7.38 6.11
C ALA A 277 3.18 -8.27 6.39
N TRP A 278 3.79 -8.83 5.34
CA TRP A 278 4.99 -9.65 5.47
C TRP A 278 6.19 -8.87 6.01
N ILE A 279 6.41 -7.64 5.54
CA ILE A 279 7.48 -6.75 6.02
C ILE A 279 7.37 -6.55 7.54
N PHE A 280 6.17 -6.26 8.04
CA PHE A 280 5.91 -6.11 9.48
C PHE A 280 5.79 -7.44 10.23
N GLY A 281 5.79 -8.57 9.53
CA GLY A 281 5.66 -9.90 10.12
C GLY A 281 4.24 -10.25 10.57
N LEU A 282 3.23 -9.56 10.03
CA LEU A 282 1.80 -9.75 10.33
C LEU A 282 1.28 -11.10 9.85
N GLU A 283 0.39 -11.69 10.64
CA GLU A 283 -0.40 -12.83 10.21
C GLU A 283 -1.48 -12.34 9.24
N MET A 284 -1.39 -12.77 7.98
CA MET A 284 -2.38 -12.45 6.96
C MET A 284 -3.64 -13.29 7.16
N PRO A 285 -4.86 -12.69 7.13
CA PRO A 285 -6.09 -13.43 7.31
C PRO A 285 -6.38 -14.33 6.12
N GLN A 286 -7.04 -15.47 6.36
CA GLN A 286 -7.37 -16.45 5.31
C GLN A 286 -8.14 -15.85 4.11
N VAL A 287 -8.90 -14.78 4.33
CA VAL A 287 -9.70 -14.15 3.27
C VAL A 287 -8.84 -13.40 2.24
N TRP A 288 -7.60 -13.02 2.59
CA TRP A 288 -6.66 -12.41 1.65
C TRP A 288 -6.22 -13.40 0.57
N ARG A 289 -5.92 -12.87 -0.61
CA ARG A 289 -5.42 -13.62 -1.77
C ARG A 289 -4.04 -13.17 -2.22
N GLY A 290 -3.62 -11.98 -1.80
CA GLY A 290 -2.30 -11.45 -2.10
C GLY A 290 -1.19 -12.31 -1.54
N LYS A 291 -0.07 -12.31 -2.26
CA LYS A 291 1.16 -12.98 -1.89
C LYS A 291 2.25 -11.92 -1.72
N PRO A 292 3.08 -12.02 -0.67
CA PRO A 292 4.24 -11.14 -0.56
C PRO A 292 5.15 -11.29 -1.79
N VAL A 293 5.60 -10.18 -2.37
CA VAL A 293 6.49 -10.17 -3.55
C VAL A 293 7.93 -10.47 -3.11
N LEU A 294 8.18 -11.73 -2.73
CA LEU A 294 9.45 -12.16 -2.15
C LEU A 294 10.64 -12.07 -3.11
N GLU A 295 10.39 -12.06 -4.43
CA GLU A 295 11.45 -11.86 -5.43
C GLU A 295 12.20 -10.53 -5.21
N SER A 296 11.54 -9.51 -4.67
CA SER A 296 12.15 -8.20 -4.36
C SER A 296 13.15 -8.23 -3.19
N ILE A 297 13.15 -9.28 -2.37
CA ILE A 297 13.89 -9.35 -1.09
C ILE A 297 15.23 -10.07 -1.27
N LYS A 298 16.27 -9.63 -0.55
CA LYS A 298 17.62 -10.23 -0.52
C LYS A 298 17.70 -11.53 0.28
#